data_AF-A0A7W1U6G5-F1
#
_entry.id   AF-A0A7W1U6G5-F1
#
_cell.length_a   1.000
_cell.length_b   1.000
_cell.length_c   1.000
_cell.angle_alpha   90.00
_cell.angle_beta   90.00
_cell.angle_gamma   90.00
#
_symmetry.space_group_name_H-M   'P 1'
#
loop_
_entity.id
_entity.type
_entity.pdbx_description
1 polymer ?
#
loop_
_entity_poly.entity_id
_entity_poly.type
_entity_poly.pdbx_seq_one_letter_code
_entity_poly.pdbx_strand_id
1 'polypeptide(L)'
;MTSGNSRLTFGYSTATLIAPDEAENQFNWPLCYEAENLLLERIEAFLAQNSFARILSERMRAETGTLFLDWVDHLVVSPSDEAAFREVGFTEDPLGENKSGLQALWHPEAMLPRVLLSAKASSHPSALAIRPEFVAEFAAVHGITNEIEGEAFSRFRKVLAFEENDAAFYAIERRGYRGYISQPADVKKFLAAREIWQTRRRRWDRDVKGYAYSLERLQDVVDLVGPDLACHLVFEEERAFWQKRNRAAIEQKRRQDSLGLGWANHDHHTFRSSRKHFVDLMRAWEMLGFQRRERYYAGSQAGWGAQIVEQPIEGITIFNDVDLYSDETWIDFSREPLSPEEKILRTVGLWVGLHGESFLDAGMRHLECRFDYELLREQLAAAHIKTMGRFPIFLSSSRLSLRVSDGPCGQSESPG
;
A
#
# COMPACT_ATOMS: atom_id res chain seq x y z
N MET A 1 3.43 -3.30 71.92
CA MET A 1 4.12 -3.81 70.71
C MET A 1 3.07 -4.36 69.79
N THR A 2 2.59 -3.53 68.86
CA THR A 2 1.60 -3.90 67.85
C THR A 2 2.03 -3.23 66.55
N SER A 3 2.28 -4.08 65.56
CA SER A 3 2.84 -3.80 64.24
C SER A 3 1.91 -2.93 63.39
N GLY A 4 2.42 -1.78 62.94
CA GLY A 4 1.77 -0.94 61.92
C GLY A 4 2.09 -1.47 60.52
N ASN A 5 1.05 -1.78 59.75
CA ASN A 5 1.14 -2.22 58.37
C ASN A 5 0.59 -1.09 57.48
N SER A 6 1.47 -0.30 56.86
CA SER A 6 1.09 0.79 55.96
C SER A 6 0.83 0.24 54.55
N ARG A 7 -0.46 0.15 54.16
CA ARG A 7 -0.86 -0.06 52.77
C ARG A 7 -0.78 1.28 52.02
N LEU A 8 0.17 1.38 51.08
CA LEU A 8 0.18 2.40 50.05
C LEU A 8 -0.93 2.09 49.04
N THR A 9 -1.97 2.91 49.01
CA THR A 9 -2.97 2.94 47.94
C THR A 9 -2.41 3.75 46.77
N PHE A 10 -2.12 3.08 45.64
CA PHE A 10 -1.89 3.73 44.36
C PHE A 10 -3.22 4.29 43.85
N GLY A 11 -3.35 5.61 43.80
CA GLY A 11 -4.44 6.28 43.10
C GLY A 11 -4.20 6.21 41.60
N TYR A 12 -5.05 5.49 40.88
CA TYR A 12 -5.12 5.60 39.42
C TYR A 12 -5.72 6.96 39.08
N SER A 13 -4.92 7.86 38.54
CA SER A 13 -5.42 9.06 37.87
C SER A 13 -6.06 8.62 36.56
N THR A 14 -7.38 8.63 36.51
CA THR A 14 -8.15 8.55 35.27
C THR A 14 -7.80 9.76 34.43
N ALA A 15 -6.99 9.57 33.38
CA ALA A 15 -6.81 10.56 32.34
C ALA A 15 -8.18 10.82 31.70
N THR A 16 -8.73 12.01 31.93
CA THR A 16 -9.94 12.48 31.28
C THR A 16 -9.67 12.55 29.78
N LEU A 17 -10.25 11.62 29.01
CA LEU A 17 -10.31 11.70 27.56
C LEU A 17 -11.06 12.97 27.21
N ILE A 18 -10.35 13.95 26.63
CA ILE A 18 -10.99 15.11 26.01
C ILE A 18 -11.82 14.57 24.85
N ALA A 19 -13.09 14.95 24.79
CA ALA A 19 -13.98 14.54 23.70
C ALA A 19 -13.41 15.04 22.36
N PRO A 20 -13.30 14.19 21.33
CA PRO A 20 -12.81 14.59 20.02
C PRO A 20 -13.74 15.62 19.39
N ASP A 21 -13.16 16.55 18.65
CA ASP A 21 -13.87 17.58 17.87
C ASP A 21 -14.75 16.91 16.79
N GLU A 22 -15.85 17.52 16.35
CA GLU A 22 -16.80 16.89 15.41
C GLU A 22 -16.15 16.46 14.07
N ALA A 23 -15.00 17.06 13.72
CA ALA A 23 -14.21 16.70 12.55
C ALA A 23 -13.38 15.40 12.73
N GLU A 24 -13.02 15.02 13.96
CA GLU A 24 -12.30 13.76 14.25
C GLU A 24 -13.24 12.53 14.24
N ASN A 25 -14.55 12.73 14.39
CA ASN A 25 -15.57 11.69 14.23
C ASN A 25 -15.80 11.24 12.76
N GLN A 26 -15.09 11.81 11.78
CA GLN A 26 -15.28 11.45 10.36
C GLN A 26 -14.59 10.16 9.92
N PHE A 27 -13.63 9.63 10.69
CA PHE A 27 -12.85 8.45 10.29
C PHE A 27 -13.17 7.27 11.20
N ASN A 28 -14.38 6.72 11.05
CA ASN A 28 -14.74 5.42 11.58
C ASN A 28 -14.37 4.37 10.54
N TRP A 29 -13.40 3.50 10.85
CA TRP A 29 -12.97 2.41 9.98
C TRP A 29 -13.74 1.14 10.34
N PRO A 30 -14.84 0.81 9.64
CA PRO A 30 -15.53 -0.43 9.91
C PRO A 30 -14.61 -1.60 9.57
N LEU A 31 -14.65 -2.60 10.43
CA LEU A 31 -14.03 -3.88 10.14
C LEU A 31 -15.05 -4.63 9.28
N CYS A 32 -14.92 -4.55 7.96
CA CYS A 32 -15.85 -5.12 6.97
C CYS A 32 -15.70 -6.66 6.86
N TYR A 33 -15.82 -7.36 7.99
CA TYR A 33 -15.56 -8.80 8.07
C TYR A 33 -16.55 -9.63 7.25
N GLU A 34 -17.81 -9.23 7.21
CA GLU A 34 -18.85 -9.92 6.43
C GLU A 34 -18.52 -9.87 4.93
N ALA A 35 -18.03 -8.73 4.46
CA ALA A 35 -17.59 -8.55 3.07
C ALA A 35 -16.34 -9.38 2.74
N GLU A 36 -15.35 -9.39 3.64
CA GLU A 36 -14.15 -10.20 3.50
C GLU A 36 -14.47 -11.70 3.50
N ASN A 37 -15.31 -12.16 4.43
CA ASN A 37 -15.72 -13.56 4.52
C ASN A 37 -16.47 -14.03 3.27
N LEU A 38 -17.40 -13.21 2.75
CA LEU A 38 -18.12 -13.55 1.51
C LEU A 38 -17.15 -13.70 0.32
N LEU A 39 -16.14 -12.83 0.22
CA LEU A 39 -15.10 -12.95 -0.79
C LEU A 39 -14.26 -14.23 -0.60
N LEU A 40 -13.84 -14.53 0.63
CA LEU A 40 -13.08 -15.74 0.94
C LEU A 40 -13.85 -17.00 0.53
N GLU A 41 -15.14 -17.09 0.86
CA GLU A 41 -16.00 -18.21 0.44
C GLU A 41 -16.02 -18.37 -1.09
N ARG A 42 -16.14 -17.26 -1.83
CA ARG A 42 -16.15 -17.30 -3.31
C ARG A 42 -14.79 -17.64 -3.89
N ILE A 43 -13.70 -17.15 -3.28
CA ILE A 43 -12.34 -17.54 -3.64
C ILE A 43 -12.14 -19.04 -3.43
N GLU A 44 -12.52 -19.57 -2.28
CA GLU A 44 -12.42 -21.02 -1.98
C GLU A 44 -13.22 -21.86 -2.99
N ALA A 45 -14.43 -21.44 -3.32
CA ALA A 45 -15.24 -22.09 -4.35
C ALA A 45 -14.55 -22.10 -5.72
N PHE A 46 -13.85 -21.02 -6.09
CA PHE A 46 -13.05 -20.97 -7.32
C PHE A 46 -11.81 -21.87 -7.24
N LEU A 47 -11.05 -21.83 -6.14
CA LEU A 47 -9.84 -22.66 -5.96
C LEU A 47 -10.16 -24.17 -5.96
N ALA A 48 -11.37 -24.55 -5.56
CA ALA A 48 -11.84 -25.94 -5.68
C ALA A 48 -12.01 -26.40 -7.14
N GLN A 49 -12.19 -25.47 -8.09
CA GLN A 49 -12.38 -25.77 -9.52
C GLN A 49 -11.09 -25.59 -10.34
N ASN A 50 -10.14 -24.79 -9.88
CA ASN A 50 -8.91 -24.48 -10.62
C ASN A 50 -7.66 -24.91 -9.84
N SER A 51 -7.08 -26.05 -10.25
CA SER A 51 -5.94 -26.66 -9.57
C SER A 51 -4.68 -25.80 -9.61
N PHE A 52 -4.43 -25.08 -10.71
CA PHE A 52 -3.30 -24.16 -10.86
C PHE A 52 -3.38 -23.04 -9.83
N ALA A 53 -4.54 -22.35 -9.73
CA ALA A 53 -4.74 -21.27 -8.79
C ALA A 53 -4.62 -21.74 -7.33
N ARG A 54 -5.14 -22.94 -7.02
CA ARG A 54 -5.01 -23.54 -5.68
C ARG A 54 -3.54 -23.80 -5.31
N ILE A 55 -2.77 -24.41 -6.19
CA ILE A 55 -1.34 -24.66 -5.96
C ILE A 55 -0.60 -23.33 -5.81
N LEU A 56 -0.90 -22.33 -6.64
CA LEU A 56 -0.31 -21.01 -6.53
C LEU A 56 -0.64 -20.35 -5.18
N SER A 57 -1.88 -20.45 -4.70
CA SER A 57 -2.30 -19.97 -3.38
C SER A 57 -1.49 -20.62 -2.23
N GLU A 58 -1.33 -21.94 -2.28
CA GLU A 58 -0.51 -22.68 -1.32
C GLU A 58 0.96 -22.21 -1.34
N ARG A 59 1.53 -22.02 -2.53
CA ARG A 59 2.90 -21.54 -2.72
C ARG A 59 3.09 -20.09 -2.28
N MET A 60 2.14 -19.18 -2.55
CA MET A 60 2.17 -17.80 -2.05
C MET A 60 2.28 -17.78 -0.52
N ARG A 61 1.47 -18.58 0.16
CA ARG A 61 1.56 -18.63 1.62
C ARG A 61 2.90 -19.25 2.08
N ALA A 62 3.26 -20.42 1.55
CA ALA A 62 4.41 -21.18 2.00
C ALA A 62 5.77 -20.55 1.65
N GLU A 63 5.89 -19.89 0.50
CA GLU A 63 7.16 -19.37 -0.03
C GLU A 63 7.34 -17.89 0.24
N THR A 64 6.26 -17.10 0.36
CA THR A 64 6.33 -15.62 0.48
C THR A 64 5.61 -15.08 1.71
N GLY A 65 4.83 -15.89 2.42
CA GLY A 65 4.10 -15.45 3.60
C GLY A 65 2.96 -14.48 3.26
N THR A 66 2.43 -14.52 2.03
CA THR A 66 1.30 -13.68 1.60
C THR A 66 0.03 -14.52 1.43
N LEU A 67 -1.13 -13.92 1.67
CA LEU A 67 -2.42 -14.57 1.45
C LEU A 67 -2.90 -14.35 0.01
N PHE A 68 -3.60 -15.32 -0.56
CA PHE A 68 -4.07 -15.24 -1.95
C PHE A 68 -5.04 -14.06 -2.17
N LEU A 69 -5.92 -13.80 -1.19
CA LEU A 69 -6.85 -12.66 -1.19
C LEU A 69 -6.15 -11.32 -1.49
N ASP A 70 -4.95 -11.12 -0.95
CA ASP A 70 -4.20 -9.86 -1.07
C ASP A 70 -3.72 -9.57 -2.49
N TRP A 71 -3.72 -10.59 -3.35
CA TRP A 71 -3.32 -10.53 -4.76
C TRP A 71 -4.50 -10.49 -5.72
N VAL A 72 -5.73 -10.78 -5.28
CA VAL A 72 -6.89 -10.84 -6.17
C VAL A 72 -7.23 -9.43 -6.68
N ASP A 73 -7.22 -9.25 -8.01
CA ASP A 73 -7.70 -8.04 -8.69
C ASP A 73 -9.24 -8.01 -8.62
N HIS A 74 -9.85 -9.09 -9.09
CA HIS A 74 -11.30 -9.24 -9.11
C HIS A 74 -11.76 -10.70 -9.27
N LEU A 75 -13.05 -10.92 -9.01
CA LEU A 75 -13.78 -12.15 -9.33
C LEU A 75 -14.91 -11.86 -10.32
N VAL A 76 -15.26 -12.84 -11.16
CA VAL A 76 -16.45 -12.82 -12.01
C VAL A 76 -17.48 -13.82 -11.46
N VAL A 77 -18.51 -13.31 -10.79
CA VAL A 77 -19.47 -14.10 -10.00
C VAL A 77 -20.84 -14.22 -10.70
N SER A 78 -21.71 -15.07 -10.18
CA SER A 78 -23.06 -15.29 -10.73
C SER A 78 -23.96 -14.06 -10.48
N PRO A 79 -24.96 -13.76 -11.35
CA PRO A 79 -25.99 -12.77 -11.03
C PRO A 79 -26.66 -13.01 -9.67
N SER A 80 -26.78 -14.27 -9.24
CA SER A 80 -27.39 -14.63 -7.95
C SER A 80 -26.59 -14.16 -6.73
N ASP A 81 -25.29 -13.84 -6.90
CA ASP A 81 -24.45 -13.34 -5.82
C ASP A 81 -24.62 -11.83 -5.57
N GLU A 82 -25.23 -11.09 -6.51
CA GLU A 82 -25.31 -9.62 -6.45
C GLU A 82 -25.94 -9.12 -5.14
N ALA A 83 -27.07 -9.69 -4.75
CA ALA A 83 -27.79 -9.26 -3.55
C ALA A 83 -26.93 -9.42 -2.28
N ALA A 84 -26.20 -10.53 -2.16
CA ALA A 84 -25.33 -10.79 -1.02
C ALA A 84 -24.16 -9.80 -0.96
N PHE A 85 -23.53 -9.50 -2.11
CA PHE A 85 -22.46 -8.49 -2.16
C PHE A 85 -22.96 -7.09 -1.79
N ARG A 86 -24.14 -6.70 -2.26
CA ARG A 86 -24.74 -5.39 -1.89
C ARG A 86 -25.10 -5.31 -0.42
N GLU A 87 -25.59 -6.40 0.18
CA GLU A 87 -25.91 -6.48 1.60
C GLU A 87 -24.67 -6.23 2.49
N VAL A 88 -23.50 -6.71 2.06
CA VAL A 88 -22.23 -6.51 2.76
C VAL A 88 -21.46 -5.25 2.30
N GLY A 89 -22.14 -4.30 1.65
CA GLY A 89 -21.58 -2.96 1.40
C GLY A 89 -20.94 -2.73 0.03
N PHE A 90 -20.97 -3.71 -0.89
CA PHE A 90 -20.52 -3.45 -2.26
C PHE A 90 -21.51 -2.55 -3.01
N THR A 91 -20.96 -1.61 -3.77
CA THR A 91 -21.70 -0.66 -4.62
C THR A 91 -21.15 -0.70 -6.03
N GLU A 92 -21.84 -0.05 -6.97
CA GLU A 92 -21.35 0.05 -8.35
C GLU A 92 -20.00 0.79 -8.40
N ASP A 93 -19.03 0.25 -9.13
CA ASP A 93 -17.76 0.93 -9.38
C ASP A 93 -17.92 1.88 -10.58
N PRO A 94 -17.94 3.20 -10.38
CA PRO A 94 -18.11 4.16 -11.47
C PRO A 94 -16.95 4.17 -12.47
N LEU A 95 -15.82 3.55 -12.11
CA LEU A 95 -14.62 3.47 -12.94
C LEU A 95 -14.38 2.06 -13.51
N GLY A 96 -15.32 1.13 -13.30
CA GLY A 96 -15.22 -0.27 -13.71
C GLY A 96 -15.61 -0.55 -15.17
N GLU A 97 -15.37 0.38 -16.09
CA GLU A 97 -15.75 0.24 -17.51
C GLU A 97 -15.14 -1.04 -18.13
N ASN A 98 -15.90 -1.77 -18.95
CA ASN A 98 -15.41 -2.97 -19.61
C ASN A 98 -16.15 -3.24 -20.94
N LYS A 99 -15.49 -3.91 -21.88
CA LYS A 99 -16.05 -4.21 -23.21
C LYS A 99 -17.23 -5.18 -23.18
N SER A 100 -17.30 -6.00 -22.13
CA SER A 100 -18.33 -7.03 -21.98
C SER A 100 -19.65 -6.50 -21.41
N GLY A 101 -19.68 -5.23 -20.96
CA GLY A 101 -20.84 -4.62 -20.32
C GLY A 101 -21.19 -5.25 -18.96
N LEU A 102 -20.26 -5.97 -18.34
CA LEU A 102 -20.45 -6.53 -17.01
C LEU A 102 -20.53 -5.41 -15.98
N GLN A 103 -21.40 -5.54 -15.00
CA GLN A 103 -21.45 -4.58 -13.90
C GLN A 103 -20.32 -4.88 -12.93
N ALA A 104 -19.47 -3.88 -12.66
CA ALA A 104 -18.41 -3.97 -11.67
C ALA A 104 -18.90 -3.38 -10.34
N LEU A 105 -18.63 -4.10 -9.25
CA LEU A 105 -18.91 -3.71 -7.88
C LEU A 105 -17.61 -3.53 -7.11
N TRP A 106 -17.59 -2.58 -6.17
CA TRP A 106 -16.47 -2.31 -5.26
C TRP A 106 -16.98 -1.97 -3.86
N HIS A 107 -16.12 -2.16 -2.85
CA HIS A 107 -16.40 -1.78 -1.48
C HIS A 107 -15.77 -0.39 -1.18
N PRO A 108 -16.56 0.65 -0.85
CA PRO A 108 -16.05 2.00 -0.68
C PRO A 108 -15.23 2.19 0.60
N GLU A 109 -15.44 1.35 1.62
CA GLU A 109 -14.82 1.50 2.95
C GLU A 109 -13.67 0.52 3.22
N ALA A 110 -13.35 -0.37 2.27
CA ALA A 110 -12.35 -1.42 2.47
C ALA A 110 -11.54 -1.72 1.21
N MET A 111 -10.26 -2.07 1.38
CA MET A 111 -9.36 -2.48 0.30
C MET A 111 -9.60 -3.95 -0.11
N LEU A 112 -10.79 -4.20 -0.67
CA LEU A 112 -11.23 -5.52 -1.12
C LEU A 112 -11.15 -5.67 -2.65
N PRO A 113 -11.00 -6.90 -3.17
CA PRO A 113 -11.10 -7.19 -4.60
C PRO A 113 -12.43 -6.73 -5.19
N ARG A 114 -12.41 -6.39 -6.49
CA ARG A 114 -13.64 -6.04 -7.21
C ARG A 114 -14.44 -7.30 -7.54
N VAL A 115 -15.73 -7.12 -7.78
CA VAL A 115 -16.63 -8.19 -8.20
C VAL A 115 -17.32 -7.78 -9.49
N LEU A 116 -17.21 -8.59 -10.53
CA LEU A 116 -17.91 -8.39 -11.80
C LEU A 116 -19.06 -9.38 -11.88
N LEU A 117 -20.26 -8.90 -12.21
CA LEU A 117 -21.43 -9.75 -12.37
C LEU A 117 -21.44 -10.36 -13.76
N SER A 118 -21.33 -11.69 -13.83
CA SER A 118 -21.51 -12.47 -15.06
C SER A 118 -22.94 -12.37 -15.56
N ALA A 119 -23.16 -12.64 -16.85
CA ALA A 119 -24.51 -12.87 -17.39
C ALA A 119 -25.02 -14.30 -17.15
N LYS A 120 -24.12 -15.24 -16.79
CA LYS A 120 -24.44 -16.66 -16.63
C LYS A 120 -24.50 -17.04 -15.15
N ALA A 121 -25.52 -17.82 -14.78
CA ALA A 121 -25.59 -18.42 -13.46
C ALA A 121 -24.52 -19.50 -13.29
N SER A 122 -23.89 -19.54 -12.11
CA SER A 122 -22.90 -20.55 -11.73
C SER A 122 -22.89 -20.72 -10.20
N SER A 123 -22.46 -21.88 -9.71
CA SER A 123 -22.27 -22.14 -8.29
C SER A 123 -20.89 -21.68 -7.76
N HIS A 124 -19.98 -21.33 -8.65
CA HIS A 124 -18.65 -20.79 -8.34
C HIS A 124 -18.34 -19.60 -9.26
N PRO A 125 -17.38 -18.73 -8.89
CA PRO A 125 -16.89 -17.72 -9.82
C PRO A 125 -16.43 -18.36 -11.12
N SER A 126 -16.86 -17.79 -12.25
CA SER A 126 -16.48 -18.24 -13.59
C SER A 126 -15.07 -17.79 -13.97
N ALA A 127 -14.59 -16.72 -13.33
CA ALA A 127 -13.21 -16.27 -13.47
C ALA A 127 -12.71 -15.62 -12.18
N LEU A 128 -11.40 -15.66 -11.99
CA LEU A 128 -10.68 -14.93 -10.95
C LEU A 128 -9.38 -14.43 -11.53
N ALA A 129 -9.04 -13.18 -11.24
CA ALA A 129 -7.78 -12.59 -11.66
C ALA A 129 -6.93 -12.20 -10.45
N ILE A 130 -5.62 -12.45 -10.54
CA ILE A 130 -4.64 -11.83 -9.64
C ILE A 130 -3.93 -10.67 -10.33
N ARG A 131 -3.35 -9.79 -9.52
CA ARG A 131 -2.59 -8.62 -9.94
C ARG A 131 -1.11 -8.79 -9.61
N PRO A 132 -0.28 -9.43 -10.46
CA PRO A 132 1.16 -9.28 -10.38
C PRO A 132 1.59 -7.85 -10.74
N GLU A 133 2.82 -7.49 -10.40
CA GLU A 133 3.44 -6.21 -10.80
C GLU A 133 3.62 -6.15 -12.32
N PHE A 134 4.08 -7.25 -12.94
CA PHE A 134 4.24 -7.37 -14.38
C PHE A 134 3.68 -8.69 -14.92
N VAL A 135 2.66 -8.61 -15.77
CA VAL A 135 2.01 -9.81 -16.34
C VAL A 135 2.96 -10.66 -17.19
N ALA A 136 3.95 -10.03 -17.84
CA ALA A 136 4.94 -10.74 -18.64
C ALA A 136 5.92 -11.55 -17.78
N GLU A 137 6.31 -11.04 -16.61
CA GLU A 137 7.16 -11.78 -15.66
C GLU A 137 6.39 -12.93 -15.04
N PHE A 138 5.12 -12.71 -14.67
CA PHE A 138 4.23 -13.77 -14.22
C PHE A 138 4.12 -14.89 -15.25
N ALA A 139 3.85 -14.54 -16.51
CA ALA A 139 3.74 -15.52 -17.58
C ALA A 139 5.05 -16.32 -17.77
N ALA A 140 6.21 -15.65 -17.73
CA ALA A 140 7.51 -16.30 -17.88
C ALA A 140 7.81 -17.28 -16.73
N VAL A 141 7.55 -16.89 -15.47
CA VAL A 141 7.81 -17.74 -14.29
C VAL A 141 6.98 -19.02 -14.30
N HIS A 142 5.73 -18.95 -14.78
CA HIS A 142 4.82 -20.10 -14.80
C HIS A 142 4.76 -20.83 -16.15
N GLY A 143 5.58 -20.42 -17.13
CA GLY A 143 5.62 -21.04 -18.47
C GLY A 143 4.33 -20.86 -19.27
N ILE A 144 3.58 -19.78 -19.02
CA ILE A 144 2.33 -19.47 -19.71
C ILE A 144 2.66 -18.95 -21.11
N THR A 145 2.15 -19.63 -22.14
CA THR A 145 2.39 -19.28 -23.56
C THR A 145 1.20 -18.57 -24.22
N ASN A 146 0.10 -18.38 -23.49
CA ASN A 146 -1.06 -17.64 -24.00
C ASN A 146 -0.68 -16.20 -24.33
N GLU A 147 -1.33 -15.64 -25.35
CA GLU A 147 -1.12 -14.24 -25.73
C GLU A 147 -1.58 -13.31 -24.61
N ILE A 148 -0.76 -12.29 -24.32
CA ILE A 148 -1.13 -11.22 -23.38
C ILE A 148 -2.00 -10.23 -24.14
N GLU A 149 -3.28 -10.13 -23.76
CA GLU A 149 -4.18 -9.10 -24.25
C GLU A 149 -3.66 -7.73 -23.82
N GLY A 150 -3.51 -6.82 -24.79
CA GLY A 150 -3.02 -5.46 -24.59
C GLY A 150 -1.53 -5.30 -24.88
N GLU A 151 -1.21 -4.30 -25.70
CA GLU A 151 0.16 -3.96 -26.07
C GLU A 151 1.02 -3.67 -24.84
N ALA A 152 2.34 -3.85 -24.96
CA ALA A 152 3.28 -3.50 -23.91
C ALA A 152 3.05 -2.04 -23.44
N PHE A 153 3.12 -1.83 -22.12
CA PHE A 153 2.85 -0.54 -21.46
C PHE A 153 1.41 -0.03 -21.54
N SER A 154 0.48 -0.76 -22.15
CA SER A 154 -0.95 -0.43 -22.09
C SER A 154 -1.42 -0.24 -20.65
N ARG A 155 -2.41 0.65 -20.49
CA ARG A 155 -3.10 0.92 -19.22
C ARG A 155 -3.75 -0.31 -18.58
N PHE A 156 -4.06 -1.34 -19.39
CA PHE A 156 -4.62 -2.61 -18.94
C PHE A 156 -4.11 -3.76 -19.80
N ARG A 157 -3.51 -4.76 -19.16
CA ARG A 157 -3.04 -5.98 -19.81
C ARG A 157 -3.51 -7.20 -19.03
N LYS A 158 -3.82 -8.29 -19.74
CA LYS A 158 -4.41 -9.48 -19.15
C LYS A 158 -3.94 -10.73 -19.91
N VAL A 159 -3.63 -11.80 -19.19
CA VAL A 159 -3.36 -13.11 -19.78
C VAL A 159 -4.20 -14.17 -19.11
N LEU A 160 -4.78 -15.07 -19.91
CA LEU A 160 -5.37 -16.31 -19.39
C LEU A 160 -4.22 -17.24 -19.00
N ALA A 161 -4.07 -17.47 -17.70
CA ALA A 161 -3.02 -18.32 -17.17
C ALA A 161 -3.42 -19.80 -17.22
N PHE A 162 -4.63 -20.12 -16.79
CA PHE A 162 -5.14 -21.48 -16.78
C PHE A 162 -6.67 -21.51 -16.75
N GLU A 163 -7.29 -22.48 -17.41
CA GLU A 163 -8.74 -22.69 -17.37
C GLU A 163 -9.03 -24.17 -17.14
N GLU A 164 -9.87 -24.44 -16.15
CA GLU A 164 -10.24 -25.79 -15.73
C GLU A 164 -11.65 -25.74 -15.12
N ASN A 165 -12.50 -26.75 -15.37
CA ASN A 165 -13.84 -26.85 -14.78
C ASN A 165 -14.68 -25.56 -14.88
N ASP A 166 -14.71 -24.94 -16.07
CA ASP A 166 -15.39 -23.66 -16.33
C ASP A 166 -14.95 -22.49 -15.41
N ALA A 167 -13.73 -22.57 -14.85
CA ALA A 167 -13.12 -21.58 -13.98
C ALA A 167 -11.81 -21.05 -14.60
N ALA A 168 -11.88 -19.84 -15.15
CA ALA A 168 -10.76 -19.20 -15.83
C ALA A 168 -9.91 -18.34 -14.87
N PHE A 169 -8.62 -18.65 -14.75
CA PHE A 169 -7.66 -17.93 -13.93
C PHE A 169 -6.81 -16.98 -14.77
N TYR A 170 -6.78 -15.70 -14.39
CA TYR A 170 -6.07 -14.65 -15.11
C TYR A 170 -4.99 -13.98 -14.27
N ALA A 171 -3.99 -13.42 -14.96
CA ALA A 171 -3.08 -12.43 -14.39
C ALA A 171 -3.27 -11.08 -15.10
N ILE A 172 -3.31 -10.01 -14.32
CA ILE A 172 -3.65 -8.65 -14.77
C ILE A 172 -2.60 -7.64 -14.34
N GLU A 173 -2.36 -6.67 -15.21
CA GLU A 173 -1.48 -5.54 -14.98
C GLU A 173 -2.21 -4.24 -15.35
N ARG A 174 -2.08 -3.21 -14.50
CA ARG A 174 -2.74 -1.90 -14.66
C ARG A 174 -1.72 -0.77 -14.52
N ARG A 175 -1.96 0.32 -15.23
CA ARG A 175 -1.15 1.54 -15.16
C ARG A 175 -2.01 2.78 -15.30
N GLY A 176 -2.11 3.57 -14.23
CA GLY A 176 -2.93 4.77 -14.14
C GLY A 176 -4.41 4.51 -14.44
N TYR A 177 -4.96 3.33 -14.12
CA TYR A 177 -6.27 2.93 -14.66
C TYR A 177 -7.00 1.83 -13.88
N ARG A 178 -8.31 2.02 -13.67
CA ARG A 178 -9.20 1.11 -12.92
C ARG A 178 -10.11 0.22 -13.77
N GLY A 179 -10.44 0.62 -14.99
CA GLY A 179 -11.34 -0.13 -15.87
C GLY A 179 -10.66 -1.31 -16.56
N TYR A 180 -11.36 -2.07 -17.38
CA TYR A 180 -10.90 -3.35 -17.95
C TYR A 180 -10.66 -3.27 -19.45
N ILE A 181 -10.42 -2.06 -19.97
CA ILE A 181 -10.25 -1.81 -21.40
C ILE A 181 -8.80 -1.45 -21.69
N SER A 182 -8.13 -2.31 -22.46
CA SER A 182 -6.78 -2.04 -22.98
C SER A 182 -6.79 -0.87 -23.97
N GLN A 183 -5.76 -0.03 -23.93
CA GLN A 183 -5.51 1.04 -24.90
C GLN A 183 -4.01 1.14 -25.20
N PRO A 184 -3.61 1.36 -26.47
CA PRO A 184 -2.22 1.60 -26.83
C PRO A 184 -1.61 2.72 -26.00
N ALA A 185 -0.38 2.52 -25.52
CA ALA A 185 0.35 3.52 -24.79
C ALA A 185 1.17 4.41 -25.72
N ASP A 186 1.34 5.69 -25.38
CA ASP A 186 2.41 6.51 -25.96
C ASP A 186 3.75 6.10 -25.32
N VAL A 187 4.35 5.03 -25.86
CA VAL A 187 5.58 4.43 -25.33
C VAL A 187 6.71 5.46 -25.25
N LYS A 188 6.78 6.41 -26.20
CA LYS A 188 7.81 7.44 -26.21
C LYS A 188 7.66 8.37 -25.00
N LYS A 189 6.44 8.85 -24.73
CA LYS A 189 6.18 9.68 -23.54
C LYS A 189 6.36 8.91 -22.24
N PHE A 190 5.92 7.66 -22.19
CA PHE A 190 6.09 6.79 -21.03
C PHE A 190 7.56 6.63 -20.66
N LEU A 191 8.42 6.26 -21.62
CA LEU A 191 9.84 6.07 -21.39
C LEU A 191 10.56 7.39 -21.03
N ALA A 192 10.19 8.50 -21.68
CA ALA A 192 10.75 9.81 -21.36
C ALA A 192 10.39 10.25 -19.93
N ALA A 193 9.12 10.09 -19.53
CA ALA A 193 8.65 10.43 -18.19
C ALA A 193 9.36 9.57 -17.12
N ARG A 194 9.51 8.26 -17.38
CA ARG A 194 10.26 7.37 -16.51
C ARG A 194 11.72 7.80 -16.35
N GLU A 195 12.40 8.12 -17.46
CA GLU A 195 13.81 8.53 -17.46
C GLU A 195 14.02 9.83 -16.65
N ILE A 196 13.13 10.82 -16.80
CA ILE A 196 13.17 12.06 -16.02
C ILE A 196 13.18 11.76 -14.53
N TRP A 197 12.28 10.90 -14.05
CA TRP A 197 12.18 10.59 -12.63
C TRP A 197 13.33 9.72 -12.14
N GLN A 198 13.68 8.68 -12.91
CA GLN A 198 14.75 7.74 -12.58
C GLN A 198 16.12 8.42 -12.45
N THR A 199 16.39 9.42 -13.30
CA THR A 199 17.66 10.15 -13.33
C THR A 199 17.68 11.39 -12.44
N ARG A 200 16.56 11.71 -11.75
CA ARG A 200 16.46 12.90 -10.92
C ARG A 200 17.57 12.93 -9.87
N ARG A 201 18.21 14.08 -9.73
CA ARG A 201 19.19 14.29 -8.65
C ARG A 201 18.50 14.28 -7.29
N ARG A 202 18.90 13.32 -6.45
CA ARG A 202 18.39 13.16 -5.08
C ARG A 202 19.21 13.84 -4.00
N ARG A 203 20.54 13.93 -4.15
CA ARG A 203 21.44 14.50 -3.12
C ARG A 203 21.75 15.96 -3.37
N TRP A 204 21.58 16.79 -2.35
CA TRP A 204 21.75 18.24 -2.43
C TRP A 204 22.44 18.76 -1.18
N ASP A 205 23.18 19.86 -1.31
CA ASP A 205 23.79 20.53 -0.15
C ASP A 205 22.74 21.25 0.71
N ARG A 206 21.58 21.56 0.12
CA ARG A 206 20.44 22.19 0.79
C ARG A 206 19.13 21.61 0.25
N ASP A 207 18.31 21.06 1.14
CA ASP A 207 17.06 20.37 0.78
C ASP A 207 16.08 21.28 0.01
N VAL A 208 16.03 22.58 0.33
CA VAL A 208 15.21 23.56 -0.40
C VAL A 208 15.50 23.57 -1.92
N LYS A 209 16.76 23.37 -2.33
CA LYS A 209 17.10 23.25 -3.76
C LYS A 209 16.66 21.90 -4.32
N GLY A 210 16.77 20.85 -3.52
CA GLY A 210 16.33 19.51 -3.89
C GLY A 210 14.84 19.41 -4.11
N TYR A 211 14.02 20.01 -3.22
CA TYR A 211 12.58 20.08 -3.37
C TYR A 211 12.18 20.90 -4.59
N ALA A 212 12.72 22.11 -4.76
CA ALA A 212 12.41 22.94 -5.91
C ALA A 212 12.70 22.21 -7.24
N TYR A 213 13.88 21.58 -7.35
CA TYR A 213 14.24 20.78 -8.53
C TYR A 213 13.33 19.56 -8.70
N SER A 214 13.04 18.81 -7.63
CA SER A 214 12.24 17.58 -7.71
C SER A 214 10.79 17.87 -8.07
N LEU A 215 10.22 18.97 -7.58
CA LEU A 215 8.89 19.44 -7.98
C LEU A 215 8.85 19.86 -9.45
N GLU A 216 9.89 20.54 -9.95
CA GLU A 216 10.00 20.88 -11.37
C GLU A 216 10.05 19.62 -12.26
N ARG A 217 10.89 18.64 -11.89
CA ARG A 217 10.96 17.36 -12.61
C ARG A 217 9.66 16.57 -12.51
N LEU A 218 8.97 16.62 -11.37
CA LEU A 218 7.67 15.98 -11.21
C LEU A 218 6.62 16.61 -12.13
N GLN A 219 6.66 17.95 -12.28
CA GLN A 219 5.77 18.65 -13.22
C GLN A 219 6.05 18.19 -14.66
N ASP A 220 7.32 18.07 -15.06
CA ASP A 220 7.65 17.56 -16.41
C ASP A 220 7.08 16.16 -16.66
N VAL A 221 7.12 15.27 -15.65
CA VAL A 221 6.53 13.92 -15.72
C VAL A 221 5.01 14.01 -15.88
N VAL A 222 4.34 14.79 -15.03
CA VAL A 222 2.89 14.97 -15.06
C VAL A 222 2.42 15.59 -16.39
N ASP A 223 3.15 16.56 -16.93
CA ASP A 223 2.83 17.21 -18.21
C ASP A 223 2.94 16.23 -19.40
N LEU A 224 3.83 15.24 -19.31
CA LEU A 224 4.00 14.22 -20.35
C LEU A 224 2.88 13.17 -20.34
N VAL A 225 2.55 12.63 -19.16
CA VAL A 225 1.73 11.40 -19.06
C VAL A 225 0.44 11.56 -18.25
N GLY A 226 0.20 12.74 -17.68
CA GLY A 226 -0.91 12.98 -16.75
C GLY A 226 -0.62 12.45 -15.34
N PRO A 227 -1.41 12.87 -14.34
CA PRO A 227 -1.13 12.59 -12.93
C PRO A 227 -1.21 11.11 -12.56
N ASP A 228 -2.16 10.35 -13.13
CA ASP A 228 -2.37 8.94 -12.75
C ASP A 228 -1.22 8.03 -13.22
N LEU A 229 -0.81 8.18 -14.48
CA LEU A 229 0.32 7.43 -15.03
C LEU A 229 1.66 7.94 -14.47
N ALA A 230 1.77 9.23 -14.16
CA ALA A 230 2.90 9.78 -13.42
C ALA A 230 3.02 9.14 -12.03
N CYS A 231 1.89 8.98 -11.31
CA CYS A 231 1.87 8.34 -9.99
C CYS A 231 2.40 6.91 -10.07
N HIS A 232 1.89 6.12 -11.03
CA HIS A 232 2.36 4.76 -11.28
C HIS A 232 3.89 4.70 -11.45
N LEU A 233 4.43 5.52 -12.37
CA LEU A 233 5.85 5.58 -12.69
C LEU A 233 6.71 6.02 -11.50
N VAL A 234 6.30 7.09 -10.81
CA VAL A 234 7.03 7.63 -9.67
C VAL A 234 7.13 6.56 -8.59
N PHE A 235 6.04 5.86 -8.28
CA PHE A 235 6.03 4.86 -7.22
C PHE A 235 6.77 3.56 -7.59
N GLU A 236 6.79 3.16 -8.86
CA GLU A 236 7.67 2.09 -9.35
C GLU A 236 9.15 2.43 -9.04
N GLU A 237 9.58 3.65 -9.39
CA GLU A 237 10.96 4.09 -9.21
C GLU A 237 11.31 4.40 -7.74
N GLU A 238 10.38 4.92 -6.94
CA GLU A 238 10.57 5.10 -5.48
C GLU A 238 10.76 3.74 -4.78
N ARG A 239 9.93 2.73 -5.12
CA ARG A 239 10.11 1.36 -4.61
C ARG A 239 11.43 0.76 -5.06
N ALA A 240 11.82 0.93 -6.32
CA ALA A 240 13.11 0.43 -6.82
C ALA A 240 14.30 1.09 -6.09
N PHE A 241 14.23 2.41 -5.86
CA PHE A 241 15.25 3.15 -5.12
C PHE A 241 15.36 2.70 -3.66
N TRP A 242 14.24 2.45 -3.00
CA TRP A 242 14.17 1.95 -1.63
C TRP A 242 14.67 0.51 -1.53
N GLN A 243 14.15 -0.38 -2.38
CA GLN A 243 14.45 -1.82 -2.36
C GLN A 243 15.95 -2.07 -2.44
N LYS A 244 16.67 -1.43 -3.38
CA LYS A 244 18.12 -1.68 -3.56
C LYS A 244 18.98 -1.32 -2.34
N ARG A 245 18.42 -0.57 -1.37
CA ARG A 245 19.09 -0.12 -0.13
C ARG A 245 18.59 -0.89 1.09
N ASN A 246 17.61 -1.78 0.92
CA ASN A 246 16.90 -2.44 1.99
C ASN A 246 17.03 -3.95 1.86
N ARG A 247 17.83 -4.58 2.74
CA ARG A 247 18.06 -6.05 2.70
C ARG A 247 16.78 -6.87 2.84
N ALA A 248 15.85 -6.43 3.70
CA ALA A 248 14.59 -7.12 3.90
C ALA A 248 13.68 -7.05 2.66
N ALA A 249 13.65 -5.89 2.01
CA ALA A 249 12.94 -5.66 0.76
C ALA A 249 13.53 -6.48 -0.39
N ILE A 250 14.86 -6.55 -0.52
CA ILE A 250 15.52 -7.38 -1.55
C ILE A 250 15.12 -8.84 -1.37
N GLU A 251 15.20 -9.36 -0.14
CA GLU A 251 14.88 -10.75 0.13
C GLU A 251 13.39 -11.04 -0.09
N GLN A 252 12.50 -10.17 0.40
CA GLN A 252 11.07 -10.38 0.21
C GLN A 252 10.65 -10.22 -1.27
N LYS A 253 11.20 -9.24 -1.99
CA LYS A 253 10.96 -9.09 -3.44
C LYS A 253 11.42 -10.34 -4.18
N ARG A 254 12.63 -10.84 -3.90
CA ARG A 254 13.17 -12.06 -4.51
C ARG A 254 12.22 -13.26 -4.35
N ARG A 255 11.62 -13.41 -3.16
CA ARG A 255 10.66 -14.48 -2.86
C ARG A 255 9.35 -14.29 -3.63
N GLN A 256 8.83 -13.07 -3.71
CA GLN A 256 7.62 -12.77 -4.50
C GLN A 256 7.86 -12.91 -6.00
N ASP A 257 9.05 -12.54 -6.48
CA ASP A 257 9.44 -12.64 -7.89
C ASP A 257 9.68 -14.08 -8.33
N SER A 258 10.07 -14.99 -7.43
CA SER A 258 10.11 -16.42 -7.78
C SER A 258 8.73 -17.03 -8.06
N LEU A 259 7.65 -16.30 -7.75
CA LEU A 259 6.28 -16.61 -8.13
C LEU A 259 5.71 -15.65 -9.20
N GLY A 260 6.53 -14.73 -9.72
CA GLY A 260 6.14 -13.74 -10.73
C GLY A 260 5.21 -12.64 -10.22
N LEU A 261 5.29 -12.29 -8.93
CA LEU A 261 4.29 -11.43 -8.27
C LEU A 261 4.71 -9.96 -8.12
N GLY A 262 5.95 -9.67 -7.72
CA GLY A 262 6.40 -8.30 -7.48
C GLY A 262 5.81 -7.62 -6.24
N TRP A 263 5.53 -6.30 -6.28
CA TRP A 263 5.05 -5.52 -5.13
C TRP A 263 3.55 -5.19 -5.10
N ALA A 264 2.73 -5.82 -5.95
CA ALA A 264 1.33 -5.42 -6.12
C ALA A 264 0.40 -5.68 -4.90
N ASN A 265 0.87 -6.40 -3.87
CA ASN A 265 0.20 -6.57 -2.57
C ASN A 265 0.50 -5.45 -1.56
N HIS A 266 1.10 -4.34 -2.01
CA HIS A 266 1.36 -3.17 -1.17
C HIS A 266 0.09 -2.65 -0.50
N ASP A 267 0.22 -2.25 0.76
CA ASP A 267 -0.81 -1.62 1.57
C ASP A 267 -0.61 -0.11 1.54
N HIS A 268 0.53 0.36 2.06
CA HIS A 268 0.89 1.77 2.04
C HIS A 268 2.40 1.99 1.93
N HIS A 269 2.76 3.21 1.55
CA HIS A 269 4.13 3.71 1.51
C HIS A 269 4.31 4.75 2.61
N THR A 270 5.47 4.81 3.24
CA THR A 270 5.75 5.83 4.25
C THR A 270 6.91 6.73 3.84
N PHE A 271 6.69 8.03 3.96
CA PHE A 271 7.69 9.06 3.75
C PHE A 271 7.84 9.87 5.03
N ARG A 272 9.08 10.21 5.36
CA ARG A 272 9.42 11.08 6.49
C ARG A 272 9.96 12.39 5.95
N SER A 273 9.47 13.49 6.49
CA SER A 273 9.87 14.83 6.09
C SER A 273 10.23 15.68 7.29
N SER A 274 11.16 16.60 7.10
CA SER A 274 11.34 17.69 8.05
C SER A 274 10.08 18.54 8.13
N ARG A 275 9.91 19.23 9.25
CA ARG A 275 8.84 20.21 9.47
C ARG A 275 8.87 21.33 8.42
N LYS A 276 10.07 21.74 8.01
CA LYS A 276 10.31 22.80 7.04
C LYS A 276 9.78 22.47 5.65
N HIS A 277 9.93 21.21 5.21
CA HIS A 277 9.61 20.79 3.84
C HIS A 277 8.34 19.94 3.74
N PHE A 278 7.58 19.79 4.82
CA PHE A 278 6.38 18.96 4.83
C PHE A 278 5.31 19.43 3.82
N VAL A 279 5.10 20.74 3.71
CA VAL A 279 4.14 21.30 2.73
C VAL A 279 4.64 21.10 1.29
N ASP A 280 5.96 21.17 1.05
CA ASP A 280 6.54 20.86 -0.26
C ASP A 280 6.31 19.40 -0.65
N LEU A 281 6.40 18.48 0.33
CA LEU A 281 6.05 17.07 0.14
C LEU A 281 4.57 16.90 -0.20
N MET A 282 3.67 17.59 0.49
CA MET A 282 2.23 17.51 0.20
C MET A 282 1.91 18.01 -1.21
N ARG A 283 2.59 19.07 -1.66
CA ARG A 283 2.47 19.58 -3.02
C ARG A 283 2.88 18.53 -4.06
N ALA A 284 3.94 17.78 -3.82
CA ALA A 284 4.35 16.71 -4.73
C ALA A 284 3.24 15.65 -4.89
N TRP A 285 2.56 15.30 -3.80
CA TRP A 285 1.47 14.32 -3.84
C TRP A 285 0.23 14.87 -4.55
N GLU A 286 -0.13 16.13 -4.33
CA GLU A 286 -1.23 16.77 -5.07
C GLU A 286 -1.00 16.75 -6.59
N MET A 287 0.23 16.97 -7.05
CA MET A 287 0.59 16.90 -8.47
C MET A 287 0.37 15.51 -9.08
N LEU A 288 0.44 14.46 -8.26
CA LEU A 288 0.19 13.08 -8.65
C LEU A 288 -1.27 12.63 -8.46
N GLY A 289 -2.16 13.57 -8.14
CA GLY A 289 -3.59 13.32 -7.97
C GLY A 289 -3.95 12.71 -6.61
N PHE A 290 -3.06 12.77 -5.61
CA PHE A 290 -3.39 12.34 -4.26
C PHE A 290 -4.37 13.29 -3.58
N GLN A 291 -5.25 12.72 -2.78
CA GLN A 291 -6.23 13.41 -1.97
C GLN A 291 -5.89 13.20 -0.49
N ARG A 292 -6.04 14.24 0.33
CA ARG A 292 -5.86 14.11 1.78
C ARG A 292 -7.02 13.30 2.35
N ARG A 293 -6.67 12.32 3.17
CA ARG A 293 -7.63 11.46 3.86
C ARG A 293 -7.76 11.89 5.31
N GLU A 294 -6.77 11.55 6.14
CA GLU A 294 -6.83 11.73 7.59
C GLU A 294 -5.51 12.32 8.14
N ARG A 295 -5.59 12.96 9.31
CA ARG A 295 -4.44 13.41 10.08
C ARG A 295 -4.36 12.59 11.36
N TYR A 296 -3.15 12.16 11.70
CA TYR A 296 -2.89 11.36 12.89
C TYR A 296 -1.87 12.06 13.79
N TYR A 297 -2.06 11.94 15.10
CA TYR A 297 -1.07 12.33 16.09
C TYR A 297 -0.75 11.14 17.00
N ALA A 298 0.53 10.77 17.07
CA ALA A 298 0.98 9.59 17.81
C ALA A 298 1.03 9.79 19.34
N GLY A 299 0.63 10.96 19.83
CA GLY A 299 0.66 11.31 21.25
C GLY A 299 1.96 12.01 21.68
N SER A 300 1.90 12.66 22.85
CA SER A 300 2.96 13.54 23.36
C SER A 300 4.29 12.86 23.64
N GLN A 301 4.27 11.57 23.98
CA GLN A 301 5.49 10.78 24.20
C GLN A 301 6.20 10.45 22.88
N ALA A 302 5.43 10.15 21.83
CA ALA A 302 5.97 9.84 20.51
C ALA A 302 6.44 11.11 19.78
N GLY A 303 5.69 12.22 19.90
CA GLY A 303 6.08 13.54 19.41
C GLY A 303 6.13 13.65 17.88
N TRP A 304 5.31 12.89 17.17
CA TRP A 304 5.17 12.94 15.72
C TRP A 304 3.70 12.78 15.30
N GLY A 305 3.37 13.27 14.12
CA GLY A 305 2.08 13.09 13.47
C GLY A 305 2.27 12.65 12.02
N ALA A 306 1.16 12.29 11.37
CA ALA A 306 1.17 11.93 9.97
C ALA A 306 -0.01 12.54 9.21
N GLN A 307 0.24 12.95 7.96
CA GLN A 307 -0.81 13.19 6.98
C GLN A 307 -0.92 11.96 6.07
N ILE A 308 -2.09 11.34 6.05
CA ILE A 308 -2.39 10.20 5.19
C ILE A 308 -3.08 10.72 3.93
N VAL A 309 -2.58 10.31 2.76
CA VAL A 309 -3.12 10.69 1.45
C VAL A 309 -3.31 9.46 0.57
N GLU A 310 -4.28 9.51 -0.35
CA GLU A 310 -4.62 8.40 -1.24
C GLU A 310 -4.75 8.84 -2.69
N GLN A 311 -4.27 8.00 -3.61
CA GLN A 311 -4.46 8.15 -5.04
C GLN A 311 -5.57 7.18 -5.49
N PRO A 312 -6.75 7.68 -5.88
CA PRO A 312 -7.95 6.84 -6.05
C PRO A 312 -7.97 5.97 -7.31
N ILE A 313 -7.06 6.21 -8.26
CA ILE A 313 -6.94 5.47 -9.53
C ILE A 313 -5.95 4.32 -9.40
N GLU A 314 -4.74 4.58 -8.91
CA GLU A 314 -3.71 3.57 -8.65
C GLU A 314 -3.99 2.75 -7.38
N GLY A 315 -4.80 3.29 -6.45
CA GLY A 315 -5.04 2.66 -5.16
C GLY A 315 -3.78 2.66 -4.28
N ILE A 316 -3.01 3.74 -4.31
CA ILE A 316 -1.83 3.93 -3.48
C ILE A 316 -2.18 4.81 -2.29
N THR A 317 -1.84 4.34 -1.09
CA THR A 317 -1.95 5.09 0.17
C THR A 317 -0.54 5.48 0.66
N ILE A 318 -0.39 6.71 1.15
CA ILE A 318 0.86 7.22 1.71
C ILE A 318 0.64 7.73 3.13
N PHE A 319 1.54 7.35 4.03
CA PHE A 319 1.68 7.92 5.37
C PHE A 319 2.87 8.88 5.36
N ASN A 320 2.62 10.17 5.61
CA ASN A 320 3.66 11.19 5.61
C ASN A 320 3.93 11.64 7.04
N ASP A 321 5.00 11.13 7.65
CA ASP A 321 5.33 11.44 9.04
C ASP A 321 6.10 12.76 9.14
N VAL A 322 5.83 13.49 10.22
CA VAL A 322 6.54 14.72 10.63
C VAL A 322 6.60 14.83 12.14
N ASP A 323 7.66 15.44 12.68
CA ASP A 323 7.69 15.80 14.10
C ASP A 323 6.59 16.83 14.39
N LEU A 324 5.72 16.52 15.34
CA LEU A 324 4.55 17.31 15.70
C LEU A 324 4.47 17.39 17.22
N TYR A 325 4.44 18.61 17.77
CA TYR A 325 4.37 18.82 19.20
C TYR A 325 2.91 18.87 19.68
N SER A 326 2.69 18.59 20.97
CA SER A 326 1.35 18.54 21.56
C SER A 326 0.59 19.87 21.49
N ASP A 327 1.30 20.98 21.42
CA ASP A 327 0.72 22.33 21.28
C ASP A 327 0.48 22.74 19.82
N GLU A 328 0.72 21.84 18.87
CA GLU A 328 0.61 22.08 17.42
C GLU A 328 -0.46 21.20 16.75
N THR A 329 -1.14 20.33 17.50
CA THR A 329 -2.10 19.36 16.95
C THR A 329 -3.32 20.01 16.29
N TRP A 330 -3.60 21.26 16.63
CA TRP A 330 -4.67 22.06 16.01
C TRP A 330 -4.29 22.62 14.63
N ILE A 331 -3.01 22.63 14.26
CA ILE A 331 -2.52 23.16 12.99
C ILE A 331 -2.83 22.15 11.88
N ASP A 332 -3.36 22.63 10.75
CA ASP A 332 -3.37 21.83 9.52
C ASP A 332 -2.00 21.85 8.85
N PHE A 333 -1.07 21.10 9.45
CA PHE A 333 0.32 21.01 9.01
C PHE A 333 0.49 20.46 7.59
N SER A 334 -0.58 19.92 6.99
CA SER A 334 -0.58 19.49 5.58
C SER A 334 -0.76 20.64 4.58
N ARG A 335 -1.16 21.82 5.06
CA ARG A 335 -1.42 23.03 4.27
C ARG A 335 -0.65 24.24 4.79
N GLU A 336 -0.50 24.30 6.10
CA GLU A 336 0.17 25.38 6.81
C GLU A 336 1.56 24.92 7.25
N PRO A 337 2.62 25.72 7.00
CA PRO A 337 3.95 25.35 7.43
C PRO A 337 4.05 25.35 8.96
N LEU A 338 4.61 24.26 9.49
CA LEU A 338 5.02 24.21 10.89
C LEU A 338 6.23 25.12 11.11
N SER A 339 6.41 25.61 12.36
CA SER A 339 7.64 26.33 12.70
C SER A 339 8.85 25.46 12.38
N PRO A 340 9.84 25.97 11.61
CA PRO A 340 11.03 25.22 11.27
C PRO A 340 11.97 25.06 12.48
N GLU A 341 11.77 25.83 13.55
CA GLU A 341 12.52 25.69 14.79
C GLU A 341 12.04 24.44 15.54
N GLU A 342 12.92 23.45 15.62
CA GLU A 342 12.69 22.26 16.42
C GLU A 342 13.01 22.56 17.88
N LYS A 343 12.01 22.45 18.75
CA LYS A 343 12.21 22.53 20.20
C LYS A 343 13.13 21.39 20.66
N ILE A 344 12.87 20.20 20.13
CA ILE A 344 13.61 18.94 20.36
C ILE A 344 13.41 18.06 19.12
N LEU A 345 14.50 17.52 18.55
CA LEU A 345 14.45 16.47 17.52
C LEU A 345 13.76 15.21 18.09
N ARG A 346 12.63 14.81 17.52
CA ARG A 346 11.93 13.56 17.86
C ARG A 346 12.20 12.50 16.81
N THR A 347 11.39 11.44 16.80
CA THR A 347 11.60 10.24 15.99
C THR A 347 11.72 10.52 14.49
N VAL A 348 10.97 11.50 13.95
CA VAL A 348 11.00 11.81 12.52
C VAL A 348 12.14 12.77 12.23
N GLY A 349 12.26 13.87 12.98
CA GLY A 349 13.30 14.87 12.80
C GLY A 349 14.71 14.28 12.95
N LEU A 350 14.94 13.42 13.96
CA LEU A 350 16.22 12.74 14.13
C LEU A 350 16.55 11.83 12.93
N TRP A 351 15.54 11.12 12.41
CA TRP A 351 15.73 10.27 11.24
C TRP A 351 16.07 11.11 10.01
N VAL A 352 15.35 12.21 9.78
CA VAL A 352 15.64 13.13 8.66
C VAL A 352 17.04 13.75 8.80
N GLY A 353 17.44 14.15 10.02
CA GLY A 353 18.77 14.68 10.28
C GLY A 353 19.91 13.69 10.02
N LEU A 354 19.66 12.38 10.17
CA LEU A 354 20.66 11.32 9.93
C LEU A 354 20.68 10.82 8.49
N HIS A 355 19.52 10.76 7.84
CA HIS A 355 19.35 10.07 6.56
C HIS A 355 19.02 10.98 5.39
N GLY A 356 18.56 12.21 5.66
CA GLY A 356 18.01 13.14 4.68
C GLY A 356 16.49 13.03 4.52
N GLU A 357 15.94 13.77 3.57
CA GLU A 357 14.50 13.83 3.30
C GLU A 357 14.05 12.61 2.50
N SER A 358 12.90 12.00 2.85
CA SER A 358 12.41 10.82 2.11
C SER A 358 12.15 11.09 0.63
N PHE A 359 11.69 12.29 0.29
CA PHE A 359 11.46 12.68 -1.10
C PHE A 359 12.77 12.91 -1.89
N LEU A 360 13.89 13.04 -1.19
CA LEU A 360 15.20 13.32 -1.77
C LEU A 360 16.11 12.08 -1.69
N ASP A 361 17.16 12.11 -0.88
CA ASP A 361 18.24 11.14 -0.85
C ASP A 361 18.01 9.95 0.07
N ALA A 362 17.21 10.12 1.13
CA ALA A 362 16.87 9.02 2.02
C ALA A 362 15.99 7.98 1.32
N GLY A 363 15.05 8.45 0.48
CA GLY A 363 14.02 7.61 -0.12
C GLY A 363 12.90 7.27 0.85
N MET A 364 11.95 6.45 0.40
CA MET A 364 10.88 5.93 1.26
C MET A 364 11.43 5.36 2.57
N ARG A 365 10.71 5.58 3.66
CA ARG A 365 11.05 5.00 4.96
C ARG A 365 10.75 3.49 4.97
N HIS A 366 9.56 3.11 4.56
CA HIS A 366 9.17 1.71 4.43
C HIS A 366 8.06 1.54 3.40
N LEU A 367 7.93 0.29 2.95
CA LEU A 367 6.78 -0.22 2.22
C LEU A 367 6.09 -1.23 3.14
N GLU A 368 4.79 -1.07 3.29
CA GLU A 368 3.96 -2.04 3.98
C GLU A 368 3.20 -2.85 2.96
N CYS A 369 3.10 -4.15 3.21
CA CYS A 369 2.32 -5.04 2.37
C CYS A 369 1.49 -5.95 3.25
N ARG A 370 0.52 -6.61 2.63
CA ARG A 370 -0.36 -7.56 3.31
C ARG A 370 0.25 -8.95 3.32
N PHE A 371 0.32 -9.55 4.50
CA PHE A 371 1.06 -10.77 4.81
C PHE A 371 0.30 -11.63 5.82
N ASP A 372 0.77 -12.85 6.04
CA ASP A 372 0.55 -13.61 7.26
C ASP A 372 1.70 -13.25 8.23
N TYR A 373 1.40 -12.37 9.21
CA TYR A 373 2.42 -11.78 10.09
C TYR A 373 3.33 -12.81 10.78
N GLU A 374 2.77 -13.85 11.40
CA GLU A 374 3.58 -14.81 12.15
C GLU A 374 4.43 -15.65 11.21
N LEU A 375 3.82 -16.13 10.11
CA LEU A 375 4.51 -16.94 9.13
C LEU A 375 5.65 -16.16 8.46
N LEU A 376 5.40 -14.91 8.06
CA LEU A 376 6.42 -14.08 7.42
C LEU A 376 7.58 -13.80 8.39
N ARG A 377 7.30 -13.54 9.67
CA ARG A 377 8.33 -13.34 10.68
C ARG A 377 9.23 -14.57 10.82
N GLU A 378 8.65 -15.76 10.89
CA GLU A 378 9.42 -17.01 10.94
C GLU A 378 10.29 -17.20 9.70
N GLN A 379 9.72 -16.97 8.51
CA GLN A 379 10.44 -17.10 7.24
C GLN A 379 11.60 -16.08 7.11
N LEU A 380 11.38 -14.81 7.49
CA LEU A 380 12.42 -13.79 7.45
C LEU A 380 13.50 -14.03 8.51
N ALA A 381 13.15 -14.58 9.68
CA ALA A 381 14.12 -14.98 10.69
C ALA A 381 15.07 -16.07 10.15
N ALA A 382 14.56 -17.01 9.35
CA ALA A 382 15.38 -18.02 8.67
C ALA A 382 16.39 -17.40 7.67
N ALA A 383 16.06 -16.22 7.10
CA ALA A 383 16.97 -15.41 6.30
C ALA A 383 17.83 -14.44 7.13
N HIS A 384 17.86 -14.57 8.46
CA HIS A 384 18.55 -13.67 9.39
C HIS A 384 18.12 -12.20 9.26
N ILE A 385 16.84 -11.96 8.96
CA ILE A 385 16.22 -10.64 8.96
C ILE A 385 15.38 -10.53 10.23
N LYS A 386 15.68 -9.51 11.05
CA LYS A 386 14.94 -9.25 12.28
C LYS A 386 13.71 -8.42 11.96
N THR A 387 12.58 -8.80 12.53
CA THR A 387 11.35 -7.99 12.51
C THR A 387 11.07 -7.47 13.91
N MET A 388 10.39 -6.32 14.00
CA MET A 388 9.88 -5.86 15.29
C MET A 388 8.68 -6.71 15.73
N GLY A 389 8.34 -6.64 17.02
CA GLY A 389 7.11 -7.23 17.54
C GLY A 389 5.86 -6.49 17.03
N ARG A 390 4.68 -7.05 17.30
CA ARG A 390 3.39 -6.46 16.89
C ARG A 390 3.22 -5.06 17.51
N PHE A 391 2.74 -4.12 16.71
CA PHE A 391 2.26 -2.84 17.23
C PHE A 391 0.88 -3.05 17.90
N PRO A 392 0.65 -2.60 19.16
CA PRO A 392 -0.59 -2.87 19.90
C PRO A 392 -1.87 -2.22 19.34
N ILE A 393 -1.77 -1.32 18.35
CA ILE A 393 -2.92 -0.55 17.82
C ILE A 393 -3.56 -1.22 16.58
N PHE A 394 -2.88 -2.19 15.95
CA PHE A 394 -3.38 -2.91 14.75
C PHE A 394 -3.76 -4.36 15.07
N LEU A 395 -4.51 -4.58 16.15
CA LEU A 395 -4.81 -5.92 16.68
C LEU A 395 -5.66 -6.81 15.77
N SER A 396 -6.29 -6.28 14.71
CA SER A 396 -7.08 -7.07 13.75
C SER A 396 -6.37 -7.37 12.43
N SER A 397 -5.21 -6.76 12.16
CA SER A 397 -4.57 -6.90 10.85
C SER A 397 -3.38 -7.84 10.94
N SER A 398 -3.37 -8.88 10.12
CA SER A 398 -2.25 -9.79 9.86
C SER A 398 -1.04 -9.09 9.19
N ARG A 399 -0.95 -7.75 9.23
CA ARG A 399 -0.05 -6.94 8.41
C ARG A 399 1.34 -6.81 9.05
N LEU A 400 2.39 -6.97 8.23
CA LEU A 400 3.79 -6.76 8.64
C LEU A 400 4.43 -5.62 7.82
N SER A 401 5.04 -4.70 8.56
CA SER A 401 5.89 -3.65 8.02
C SER A 401 7.29 -4.17 7.72
N LEU A 402 7.77 -4.03 6.48
CA LEU A 402 9.19 -4.19 6.19
C LEU A 402 9.93 -2.89 6.55
N ARG A 403 10.20 -2.70 7.85
CA ARG A 403 11.08 -1.62 8.31
C ARG A 403 12.53 -2.07 8.28
N VAL A 404 13.41 -1.24 7.72
CA VAL A 404 14.86 -1.40 7.89
C VAL A 404 15.36 -0.56 9.06
N SER A 405 16.13 -1.21 9.91
CA SER A 405 17.18 -0.60 10.72
C SER A 405 18.47 -0.58 9.88
N ASP A 406 18.78 0.55 9.28
CA ASP A 406 20.10 0.78 8.70
C ASP A 406 21.04 1.23 9.81
N GLY A 407 21.88 0.32 10.29
CA GLY A 407 22.99 0.63 11.17
C GLY A 407 23.85 -0.58 11.51
N PRO A 408 25.19 -0.49 11.39
CA PRO A 408 26.09 -1.47 11.98
C PRO A 408 26.20 -1.17 13.48
N CYS A 409 25.13 -1.38 14.24
CA CYS A 409 25.22 -1.39 15.70
C CYS A 409 24.01 -2.12 16.26
N GLY A 410 24.26 -3.28 16.87
CA GLY A 410 23.25 -3.93 17.68
C GLY A 410 22.98 -3.07 18.90
N GLN A 411 21.86 -2.34 18.91
CA GLN A 411 21.16 -2.02 20.14
C GLN A 411 19.66 -2.24 19.93
N SER A 412 19.13 -3.10 20.78
CA SER A 412 17.70 -3.35 20.98
C SER A 412 17.05 -2.08 21.52
N GLU A 413 16.09 -1.52 20.79
CA GLU A 413 15.09 -0.63 21.40
C GLU A 413 14.08 -1.51 22.12
N SER A 414 14.24 -1.61 23.44
CA SER A 414 13.20 -2.10 24.36
C SER A 414 12.21 -0.96 24.63
N PRO A 415 10.88 -1.20 24.64
CA PRO A 415 9.94 -0.19 25.07
C PRO A 415 10.02 -0.04 26.60
N GLY A 416 10.30 1.18 27.04
CA GLY A 416 10.14 1.65 28.42
C GLY A 416 8.97 2.61 28.52
#